data_AF-A0A7Z0QJE3-F1
#
_entry.id   AF-A0A7Z0QJE3-F1
#
_cell.length_a   1.000
_cell.length_b   1.000
_cell.length_c   1.000
_cell.angle_alpha   90.00
_cell.angle_beta   90.00
_cell.angle_gamma   90.00
#
_symmetry.space_group_name_H-M   'P 1'
#
loop_
_entity.id
_entity.type
_entity.pdbx_description
1 polymer ?
#
loop_
_entity_poly.entity_id
_entity_poly.type
_entity_poly.pdbx_seq_one_letter_code
_entity_poly.pdbx_strand_id
1 'polypeptide(L)'
;MFRFLIAATAIALSAGPALANGHGGGDPAPPKPEATTAPAKVVLTKQGPTLVDLKGMTLYTYERDTTGKTSNCNESWVPLSATVDAKAIGDFTVISRNDGSKMWAYRYRPLYTSPADKAPGDANGNATTLQWRVARPEN
;
A
#
# COMPACT_ATOMS: atom_id res chain seq x y z
N MET A 1 -34.50 6.39 50.59
CA MET A 1 -34.87 5.35 51.59
C MET A 1 -34.54 4.00 50.95
N PHE A 2 -33.82 3.09 51.65
CA PHE A 2 -33.44 1.69 51.26
C PHE A 2 -32.93 1.45 49.81
N ARG A 3 -31.67 1.12 49.46
CA ARG A 3 -30.65 0.15 49.95
C ARG A 3 -31.06 -1.34 49.93
N PHE A 4 -30.42 -2.13 49.05
CA PHE A 4 -29.84 -3.51 49.16
C PHE A 4 -29.32 -3.86 47.73
N LEU A 5 -28.07 -4.19 47.38
CA LEU A 5 -26.99 -5.10 47.85
C LEU A 5 -27.04 -6.55 47.28
N ILE A 6 -26.04 -6.82 46.41
CA ILE A 6 -25.24 -8.07 46.23
C ILE A 6 -25.95 -9.38 45.80
N ALA A 7 -25.44 -9.96 44.71
CA ALA A 7 -25.12 -11.40 44.63
C ALA A 7 -24.01 -11.64 43.58
N ALA A 8 -22.83 -12.06 44.03
CA ALA A 8 -21.79 -12.61 43.16
C ALA A 8 -21.67 -14.11 43.45
N THR A 9 -21.49 -14.93 42.41
CA THR A 9 -21.34 -16.39 42.59
C THR A 9 -20.16 -16.88 41.77
N ALA A 10 -19.06 -17.18 42.45
CA ALA A 10 -17.94 -17.92 41.87
C ALA A 10 -18.16 -19.43 42.13
N ILE A 11 -17.83 -20.27 41.14
CA ILE A 11 -17.74 -21.73 41.29
C ILE A 11 -16.32 -22.13 40.87
N ALA A 12 -15.65 -22.93 41.68
CA ALA A 12 -14.23 -23.27 41.51
C ALA A 12 -13.99 -24.78 41.69
N LEU A 13 -13.09 -25.34 40.85
CA LEU A 13 -12.43 -26.66 40.94
C LEU A 13 -13.38 -27.90 40.96
N SER A 14 -13.03 -29.10 40.49
CA SER A 14 -11.90 -29.68 39.71
C SER A 14 -12.42 -30.99 39.06
N ALA A 15 -11.71 -31.94 38.43
CA ALA A 15 -10.28 -32.21 38.15
C ALA A 15 -10.16 -33.29 37.04
N GLY A 16 -8.98 -33.40 36.40
CA GLY A 16 -8.45 -34.68 35.87
C GLY A 16 -8.62 -34.96 34.35
N PRO A 17 -7.72 -35.77 33.73
CA PRO A 17 -7.51 -35.76 32.28
C PRO A 17 -7.86 -37.07 31.55
N ALA A 18 -8.05 -36.99 30.22
CA ALA A 18 -7.99 -38.15 29.32
C ALA A 18 -7.40 -37.75 27.95
N LEU A 19 -6.35 -38.48 27.52
CA LEU A 19 -5.74 -38.39 26.20
C LEU A 19 -6.37 -39.46 25.28
N ALA A 20 -6.79 -39.11 24.07
CA ALA A 20 -6.68 -39.98 22.87
C ALA A 20 -7.12 -39.27 21.58
N ASN A 21 -6.29 -39.40 20.54
CA ASN A 21 -6.41 -38.88 19.18
C ASN A 21 -7.81 -38.92 18.51
N GLY A 22 -8.15 -37.84 17.82
CA GLY A 22 -9.07 -37.81 16.68
C GLY A 22 -8.54 -36.86 15.60
N HIS A 23 -8.42 -37.32 14.35
CA HIS A 23 -7.91 -36.51 13.25
C HIS A 23 -8.82 -35.31 12.95
N GLY A 24 -8.22 -34.13 12.87
CA GLY A 24 -8.94 -32.88 12.64
C GLY A 24 -7.96 -31.72 12.56
N GLY A 25 -7.00 -31.82 11.64
CA GLY A 25 -6.16 -30.68 11.27
C GLY A 25 -7.03 -29.61 10.64
N GLY A 26 -7.57 -28.72 11.46
CA GLY A 26 -8.13 -27.46 11.00
C GLY A 26 -6.98 -26.61 10.50
N ASP A 27 -6.69 -26.70 9.20
CA ASP A 27 -5.83 -25.74 8.53
C ASP A 27 -6.27 -24.33 8.94
N PRO A 28 -5.37 -23.45 9.39
CA PRO A 28 -5.74 -22.08 9.69
C PRO A 28 -6.34 -21.49 8.42
N ALA A 29 -7.61 -21.07 8.51
CA ALA A 29 -8.34 -20.56 7.35
C ALA A 29 -7.48 -19.52 6.62
N PRO A 30 -7.31 -19.62 5.29
CA PRO A 30 -6.39 -18.75 4.56
C PRO A 30 -6.73 -17.29 4.87
N PRO A 31 -5.72 -16.44 5.13
CA PRO A 31 -5.97 -15.07 5.56
C PRO A 31 -6.87 -14.39 4.54
N LYS A 32 -8.03 -13.94 5.02
CA LYS A 32 -9.01 -13.16 4.26
C LYS A 32 -8.23 -12.07 3.51
N PRO A 33 -8.39 -11.92 2.17
CA PRO A 33 -7.68 -10.89 1.42
C PRO A 33 -7.89 -9.54 2.10
N GLU A 34 -6.83 -8.98 2.65
CA GLU A 34 -6.89 -7.69 3.34
C GLU A 34 -7.40 -6.65 2.35
N ALA A 35 -8.33 -5.81 2.80
CA ALA A 35 -8.98 -4.82 1.94
C ALA A 35 -7.89 -3.96 1.27
N THR A 36 -7.76 -4.11 -0.05
CA THR A 36 -6.57 -3.66 -0.78
C THR A 36 -6.44 -2.14 -0.68
N THR A 37 -5.62 -1.69 0.26
CA THR A 37 -5.41 -0.27 0.50
C THR A 37 -4.65 0.30 -0.68
N ALA A 38 -5.17 1.37 -1.29
CA ALA A 38 -4.53 2.01 -2.43
C ALA A 38 -3.07 2.36 -2.10
N PRO A 39 -2.11 2.13 -3.01
CA PRO A 39 -0.67 2.32 -2.75
C PRO A 39 -0.27 3.79 -2.58
N ALA A 40 -1.19 4.69 -2.92
CA ALA A 40 -1.03 6.12 -2.92
C ALA A 40 -2.34 6.78 -2.49
N LYS A 41 -2.23 8.02 -2.01
CA LYS A 41 -3.34 8.89 -1.61
C LYS A 41 -3.32 10.14 -2.48
N VAL A 42 -4.47 10.78 -2.66
CA VAL A 42 -4.54 12.13 -3.23
C VAL A 42 -4.43 13.15 -2.09
N VAL A 43 -3.52 14.11 -2.21
CA VAL A 43 -3.39 15.27 -1.32
C VAL A 43 -3.50 16.54 -2.14
N LEU A 44 -4.24 17.53 -1.64
CA LEU A 44 -4.31 18.85 -2.25
C LEU A 44 -3.05 19.65 -1.87
N THR A 45 -2.16 19.89 -2.84
CA THR A 45 -0.97 20.74 -2.63
C THR A 45 -1.20 22.13 -3.23
N LYS A 46 -0.23 23.04 -3.05
CA LYS A 46 -0.22 24.34 -3.74
C LYS A 46 -0.20 24.21 -5.27
N GLN A 47 0.11 23.02 -5.81
CA GLN A 47 0.14 22.70 -7.24
C GLN A 47 -1.09 21.89 -7.70
N GLY A 48 -2.14 21.82 -6.88
CA GLY A 48 -3.38 21.07 -7.13
C GLY A 48 -3.38 19.64 -6.55
N PRO A 49 -4.42 18.84 -6.85
CA PRO A 49 -4.51 17.45 -6.43
C PRO A 49 -3.30 16.64 -6.92
N THR A 50 -2.58 16.05 -5.98
CA THR A 50 -1.28 15.40 -6.17
C THR A 50 -1.34 13.99 -5.60
N LEU A 51 -0.83 13.00 -6.33
CA LEU A 51 -0.65 11.65 -5.79
C LEU A 51 0.61 11.60 -4.92
N VAL A 52 0.45 11.08 -3.71
CA VAL A 52 1.53 10.83 -2.75
C VAL A 52 1.53 9.38 -2.30
N ASP A 53 2.68 8.82 -1.93
CA ASP A 53 2.77 7.48 -1.37
C ASP A 53 2.12 7.40 0.03
N LEU A 54 2.14 6.20 0.65
CA LEU A 54 1.61 6.01 2.01
C LEU A 54 2.35 6.82 3.09
N LYS A 55 3.57 7.32 2.81
CA LYS A 55 4.38 8.19 3.68
C LYS A 55 4.15 9.68 3.40
N GLY A 56 3.39 10.03 2.36
CA GLY A 56 3.11 11.39 1.92
C GLY A 56 4.15 11.98 0.96
N MET A 57 5.08 11.18 0.45
CA MET A 57 6.06 11.60 -0.56
C MET A 57 5.39 11.75 -1.92
N THR A 58 5.66 12.83 -2.64
CA THR A 58 5.10 13.06 -3.97
C THR A 58 5.51 11.97 -4.95
N LEU A 59 4.52 11.50 -5.72
CA LEU A 59 4.72 10.53 -6.78
C LEU A 59 4.81 11.21 -8.13
N TYR A 60 5.60 10.62 -9.01
CA TYR A 60 5.88 11.12 -10.34
C TYR A 60 5.71 10.02 -11.38
N THR A 61 5.32 10.43 -12.58
CA THR A 61 5.32 9.61 -13.79
C THR A 61 6.42 10.08 -14.74
N TYR A 62 7.05 9.12 -15.41
CA TYR A 62 8.06 9.42 -16.43
C TYR A 62 7.40 9.54 -17.81
N GLU A 63 7.61 10.64 -18.52
CA GLU A 63 6.98 10.94 -19.81
C GLU A 63 7.51 10.06 -20.96
N ARG A 64 8.72 9.53 -20.83
CA ARG A 64 9.31 8.61 -21.81
C ARG A 64 8.86 7.16 -21.59
N ASP A 65 8.19 6.86 -20.47
CA ASP A 65 7.61 5.55 -20.17
C ASP A 65 6.16 5.51 -20.68
N THR A 66 6.04 5.19 -21.97
CA THR A 66 4.76 5.21 -22.71
C THR A 66 4.17 3.81 -22.93
N THR A 67 4.95 2.74 -22.76
CA THR A 67 4.48 1.37 -22.99
C THR A 67 3.71 0.80 -21.80
N GLY A 68 3.94 1.34 -20.59
CA GLY A 68 3.26 0.91 -19.36
C GLY A 68 3.46 -0.55 -18.99
N LYS A 69 4.46 -1.21 -19.59
CA LYS A 69 4.75 -2.64 -19.46
C LYS A 69 6.08 -2.90 -18.74
N THR A 70 7.02 -1.96 -18.82
CA THR A 70 8.40 -2.12 -18.36
C THR A 70 9.00 -0.76 -18.00
N SER A 71 9.38 -0.56 -16.73
CA SER A 71 10.19 0.60 -16.33
C SER A 71 11.60 0.49 -16.91
N ASN A 72 11.97 1.45 -17.75
CA ASN A 72 13.35 1.64 -18.23
C ASN A 72 14.14 2.68 -17.41
N CYS A 73 13.63 3.14 -16.26
CA CYS A 73 14.31 4.15 -15.45
C CYS A 73 15.60 3.59 -14.82
N ASN A 74 16.72 4.17 -15.25
CA ASN A 74 18.09 3.96 -14.78
C ASN A 74 18.68 5.21 -14.07
N GLU A 75 17.88 6.27 -13.90
CA GLU A 75 18.20 7.43 -13.06
C GLU A 75 17.90 7.12 -11.56
N SER A 76 18.40 7.94 -10.64
CA SER A 76 18.33 7.75 -9.17
C SER A 76 16.93 7.85 -8.53
N TRP A 77 15.86 7.60 -9.29
CA TRP A 77 14.47 7.66 -8.86
C TRP A 77 14.03 6.32 -8.27
N VAL A 78 13.37 6.37 -7.13
CA VAL A 78 12.97 5.15 -6.41
C VAL A 78 11.58 4.73 -6.91
N PRO A 79 11.42 3.53 -7.49
CA PRO A 79 10.11 3.06 -7.94
C PRO A 79 9.19 2.77 -6.75
N LEU A 80 7.89 3.02 -6.92
CA LEU A 80 6.88 2.64 -5.92
C LEU A 80 6.63 1.13 -5.99
N SER A 81 7.41 0.34 -5.25
CA SER A 81 7.32 -1.13 -5.23
C SER A 81 5.92 -1.63 -4.88
N ALA A 82 5.49 -2.68 -5.60
CA ALA A 82 4.25 -3.41 -5.35
C ALA A 82 4.57 -4.79 -4.76
N THR A 83 3.71 -5.30 -3.89
CA THR A 83 3.83 -6.68 -3.38
C THR A 83 3.58 -7.68 -4.50
N VAL A 84 4.06 -8.92 -4.34
CA VAL A 84 3.84 -9.97 -5.36
C VAL A 84 2.35 -10.27 -5.56
N ASP A 85 1.55 -10.18 -4.49
CA ASP A 85 0.10 -10.39 -4.50
C ASP A 85 -0.72 -9.13 -4.84
N ALA A 86 -0.06 -7.99 -5.10
CA ALA A 86 -0.73 -6.76 -5.48
C ALA A 86 -1.60 -6.96 -6.73
N LYS A 87 -2.85 -6.52 -6.64
CA LYS A 87 -3.84 -6.48 -7.74
C LYS A 87 -4.13 -5.02 -8.08
N ALA A 88 -4.66 -4.77 -9.28
CA ALA A 88 -5.10 -3.44 -9.67
C ALA A 88 -6.24 -2.93 -8.76
N ILE A 89 -6.28 -1.62 -8.49
CA ILE A 89 -7.23 -0.95 -7.59
C ILE A 89 -7.65 0.38 -8.23
N GLY A 90 -8.85 0.45 -8.80
CA GLY A 90 -9.26 1.61 -9.60
C GLY A 90 -8.28 1.86 -10.75
N ASP A 91 -7.81 3.09 -10.90
CA ASP A 91 -6.77 3.48 -11.88
C ASP A 91 -5.35 2.98 -11.53
N PHE A 92 -5.11 2.43 -10.33
CA PHE A 92 -3.81 1.85 -9.98
C PHE A 92 -3.68 0.46 -10.60
N THR A 93 -2.59 0.27 -11.35
CA THR A 93 -2.23 -0.99 -11.99
C THR A 93 -0.88 -1.46 -11.44
N VAL A 94 -0.59 -2.76 -11.56
CA VAL A 94 0.69 -3.34 -11.16
C VAL A 94 1.42 -3.77 -12.42
N ILE A 95 2.65 -3.30 -12.60
CA ILE A 95 3.49 -3.64 -13.75
C ILE A 95 4.75 -4.38 -13.28
N SER A 96 5.26 -5.27 -14.14
CA SER A 96 6.54 -5.93 -13.92
C SER A 96 7.68 -5.04 -14.43
N ARG A 97 8.77 -4.97 -13.68
CA ARG A 97 10.03 -4.39 -14.12
C ARG A 97 10.86 -5.43 -14.86
N ASN A 98 11.84 -4.99 -15.66
CA ASN A 98 12.75 -5.90 -16.37
C ASN A 98 13.63 -6.74 -15.41
N ASP A 99 13.80 -6.29 -14.17
CA ASP A 99 14.47 -7.00 -13.07
C ASP A 99 13.58 -8.09 -12.40
N GLY A 100 12.33 -8.26 -12.84
CA GLY A 100 11.38 -9.25 -12.31
C GLY A 100 10.60 -8.77 -11.07
N SER A 101 10.94 -7.64 -10.47
CA SER A 101 10.17 -7.04 -9.39
C SER A 101 8.88 -6.37 -9.89
N LYS A 102 7.91 -6.16 -9.00
CA LYS A 102 6.66 -5.48 -9.32
C LYS A 102 6.66 -4.04 -8.80
N MET A 103 6.07 -3.13 -9.56
CA MET A 103 5.85 -1.76 -9.12
C MET A 103 4.44 -1.28 -9.47
N TRP A 104 3.98 -0.28 -8.73
CA TRP A 104 2.71 0.39 -8.99
C TRP A 104 2.82 1.38 -10.14
N ALA A 105 1.76 1.45 -10.92
CA ALA A 105 1.53 2.41 -11.98
C ALA A 105 0.15 3.04 -11.79
N TYR A 106 -0.01 4.29 -12.22
CA TYR A 106 -1.31 4.97 -12.28
C TYR A 106 -1.69 5.16 -13.74
N ARG A 107 -2.86 4.65 -14.16
CA ARG A 107 -3.31 4.67 -15.57
C ARG A 107 -2.23 4.11 -16.53
N TYR A 108 -1.61 2.99 -16.16
CA TYR A 108 -0.46 2.36 -16.83
C TYR A 108 0.85 3.18 -16.88
N ARG A 109 0.95 4.31 -16.18
CA ARG A 109 2.20 5.09 -16.06
C ARG A 109 2.91 4.71 -14.75
N PRO A 110 4.11 4.09 -14.77
CA PRO A 110 4.81 3.71 -13.54
C PRO A 110 5.08 4.90 -12.62
N LEU A 111 4.94 4.64 -11.32
CA LEU A 111 5.05 5.64 -10.25
C LEU A 111 6.41 5.56 -9.56
N TYR A 112 7.01 6.72 -9.31
CA TYR A 112 8.32 6.87 -8.67
C TYR A 112 8.28 7.99 -7.64
N THR A 113 9.13 7.94 -6.62
CA THR A 113 9.44 9.07 -5.74
C THR A 113 10.76 9.72 -6.14
N SER A 114 10.88 11.04 -5.95
CA SER A 114 12.11 11.77 -6.29
C SER A 114 13.14 11.69 -5.16
N PRO A 115 14.44 11.48 -5.45
CA PRO A 115 15.50 11.62 -4.45
C PRO A 115 15.69 13.08 -3.99
N ALA A 116 15.13 14.06 -4.73
CA ALA A 116 15.16 15.48 -4.39
C ALA A 116 14.12 15.86 -3.31
N ASP A 117 13.10 15.04 -3.10
CA ASP A 117 12.06 15.28 -2.10
C ASP A 117 12.53 14.73 -0.75
N LYS A 118 12.46 15.56 0.30
CA LYS A 118 12.96 15.23 1.65
C LYS A 118 11.85 15.21 2.70
N ALA A 119 10.75 15.90 2.45
CA ALA A 119 9.57 15.96 3.30
C ALA A 119 8.29 15.58 2.52
N PRO A 120 7.23 15.10 3.21
CA PRO A 120 5.92 14.91 2.61
C PRO A 120 5.39 16.19 1.94
N GLY A 121 4.90 16.06 0.71
CA GLY A 121 4.42 17.19 -0.09
C GLY A 121 5.50 18.04 -0.77
N ASP A 122 6.79 17.72 -0.62
CA ASP A 122 7.84 18.25 -1.50
C ASP A 122 7.57 17.81 -2.94
N ALA A 123 7.76 18.71 -3.91
CA ALA A 123 7.51 18.46 -5.33
C ALA A 123 8.70 18.93 -6.20
N ASN A 124 9.93 18.69 -5.73
CA ASN A 124 11.16 19.23 -6.32
C ASN A 124 11.62 18.48 -7.57
N GLY A 125 11.19 17.23 -7.73
CA GLY A 125 11.60 16.36 -8.85
C GLY A 125 11.11 16.81 -10.23
N ASN A 126 10.05 17.62 -10.31
CA ASN A 126 9.50 18.10 -11.59
C ASN A 126 10.43 19.10 -12.31
N ALA A 127 11.34 19.75 -11.58
CA ALA A 127 12.15 20.85 -12.08
C ALA A 127 13.42 20.38 -12.81
N THR A 128 13.86 19.15 -12.59
CA THR A 128 15.25 18.73 -12.92
C THR A 128 15.47 18.40 -14.39
N THR A 129 14.51 17.81 -15.12
CA THR A 129 14.74 17.33 -16.50
C THR A 129 13.58 17.52 -17.49
N LEU A 130 12.46 18.16 -17.10
CA LEU A 130 11.20 18.27 -17.87
C LEU A 130 10.53 16.94 -18.29
N GLN A 131 11.16 15.79 -18.05
CA GLN A 131 10.65 14.46 -18.40
C GLN A 131 9.86 13.80 -17.26
N TRP A 132 9.97 14.33 -16.04
CA TRP A 132 9.25 13.89 -14.87
C TRP A 132 8.03 14.80 -14.63
N ARG A 133 6.85 14.21 -14.47
CA ARG A 133 5.60 14.91 -14.13
C ARG A 133 5.17 14.48 -12.74
N VAL A 134 4.64 15.40 -11.94
CA VAL A 134 3.91 15.04 -10.73
C VAL A 134 2.69 14.21 -11.14
N ALA A 135 2.53 13.04 -10.53
CA ALA A 135 1.39 12.17 -10.76
C ALA A 135 0.13 12.82 -10.18
N ARG A 136 -0.93 12.95 -11.00
CA ARG A 136 -2.20 13.58 -10.62
C ARG A 136 -3.37 12.66 -10.99
N PRO A 137 -4.49 12.68 -10.23
CA PRO A 137 -5.63 11.82 -10.48
C PRO A 137 -6.47 12.21 -11.71
N GLU A 138 -6.34 13.45 -12.18
CA GLU A 138 -7.22 14.06 -13.18
C GLU A 138 -6.50 14.44 -14.50
N ASN A 139 -5.35 13.80 -14.77
CA ASN A 139 -4.49 14.04 -15.93
C ASN A 139 -4.59 12.95 -17.00
#